data_AF-A0A533MNG1-F1
#
_entry.id   AF-A0A533MNG1-F1
#
_cell.length_a   1.000
_cell.length_b   1.000
_cell.length_c   1.000
_cell.angle_alpha   90.00
_cell.angle_beta   90.00
_cell.angle_gamma   90.00
#
_symmetry.space_group_name_H-M   'P 1'
#
loop_
_entity.id
_entity.type
_entity.pdbx_description
1 polymer ?
#
loop_
_entity_poly.entity_id
_entity_poly.type
_entity_poly.pdbx_seq_one_letter_code
_entity_poly.pdbx_strand_id
1 'polypeptide(L)'
;LDGRGHVGNFLQTVLKKCENLPEDTGICVIQSFEPVPLYSNLSDLGFEHLTEKVSDNEYRAYFYRTKSIGKTTAVKVPLHPAALANLGKTDKALGKIASQFWQLVWNKEDPAIDQKTKYLLSLANAVGAGRHRQATRELVKAYFAGVTVNELDELFSLFVWNQGIGHFASEIGHSQLFSAYQLIKRLQGEGKSRDEVMAQLIEKFGESNPDVSVLESQ
;
A
#
# COMPACT_ATOMS: atom_id res chain seq x y z
N LEU A 1 15.26 20.20 -3.23
CA LEU A 1 14.59 19.87 -1.96
C LEU A 1 15.59 19.10 -1.12
N ASP A 2 16.13 19.73 -0.07
CA ASP A 2 17.02 19.02 0.85
C ASP A 2 16.18 18.44 1.99
N GLY A 3 16.22 17.11 2.13
CA GLY A 3 15.52 16.40 3.19
C GLY A 3 16.46 15.77 4.21
N ARG A 4 17.77 16.01 4.11
CA ARG A 4 18.73 15.53 5.10
C ARG A 4 18.41 16.17 6.45
N GLY A 5 18.29 15.34 7.49
CA GLY A 5 17.94 15.80 8.85
C GLY A 5 16.50 16.27 9.03
N HIS A 6 15.63 16.13 8.02
CA HIS A 6 14.22 16.50 8.15
C HIS A 6 13.48 15.51 9.07
N VAL A 7 12.78 16.03 10.07
CA VAL A 7 11.95 15.24 11.00
C VAL A 7 10.49 15.35 10.55
N GLY A 8 9.90 14.25 10.07
CA GLY A 8 8.52 14.21 9.58
C GLY A 8 8.36 13.54 8.22
N ASN A 9 7.19 13.68 7.60
CA ASN A 9 6.83 12.98 6.36
C ASN A 9 7.34 13.72 5.11
N PHE A 10 8.68 13.69 4.90
CA PHE A 10 9.33 14.32 3.75
C PHE A 10 8.80 13.82 2.40
N LEU A 11 8.37 12.55 2.33
CA LEU A 11 7.72 11.97 1.15
C LEU A 11 6.49 12.80 0.73
N GLN A 12 5.58 13.10 1.65
CA GLN A 12 4.40 13.91 1.35
C GLN A 12 4.74 15.32 0.88
N THR A 13 5.81 15.92 1.42
CA THR A 13 6.30 17.22 0.97
C THR A 13 6.79 17.17 -0.48
N VAL A 14 7.51 16.11 -0.86
CA VAL A 14 7.96 15.90 -2.24
C VAL A 14 6.75 15.69 -3.17
N LEU A 15 5.82 14.80 -2.80
CA LEU A 15 4.64 14.49 -3.61
C LEU A 15 3.77 15.73 -3.88
N LYS A 16 3.43 16.50 -2.84
CA LYS A 16 2.66 17.76 -2.99
C LYS A 16 3.35 18.77 -3.90
N LYS A 17 4.68 18.81 -3.86
CA LYS A 17 5.44 19.70 -4.74
C LYS A 17 5.39 19.21 -6.19
N CYS A 18 5.50 17.90 -6.41
CA CYS A 18 5.43 17.29 -7.74
C CYS A 18 4.03 17.32 -8.36
N GLU A 19 2.96 17.24 -7.57
CA GLU A 19 1.57 17.31 -8.05
C GLU A 19 1.27 18.55 -8.88
N ASN A 20 1.93 19.67 -8.55
CA ASN A 20 1.68 20.97 -9.18
C ASN A 20 2.81 21.41 -10.13
N LEU A 21 3.77 20.53 -10.44
CA LEU A 21 4.86 20.86 -11.37
C LEU A 21 4.37 20.79 -12.83
N PRO A 22 4.64 21.83 -13.65
CA PRO A 22 4.40 21.79 -15.08
C PRO A 22 5.19 20.68 -15.80
N GLU A 23 4.77 20.32 -17.01
CA GLU A 23 5.62 19.59 -17.95
C GLU A 23 6.95 20.32 -18.15
N ASP A 24 7.98 19.54 -18.49
CA ASP A 24 9.35 20.03 -18.74
C ASP A 24 10.00 20.75 -17.56
N THR A 25 9.49 20.50 -16.35
CA THR A 25 10.11 20.95 -15.10
C THR A 25 10.54 19.77 -14.25
N GLY A 26 11.43 20.03 -13.30
CA GLY A 26 11.94 18.99 -12.44
C GLY A 26 12.31 19.48 -11.06
N ILE A 27 12.56 18.52 -10.18
CA ILE A 27 13.10 18.76 -8.84
C ILE A 27 14.30 17.87 -8.58
N CYS A 28 15.28 18.43 -7.87
CA CYS A 28 16.32 17.64 -7.24
C CYS A 28 15.91 17.36 -5.79
N VAL A 29 15.95 16.12 -5.36
CA VAL A 29 15.78 15.68 -3.97
C VAL A 29 17.13 15.25 -3.43
N ILE A 30 17.55 15.84 -2.31
CA ILE A 30 18.79 15.54 -1.62
C ILE A 30 18.45 14.76 -0.34
N GLN A 31 19.04 13.59 -0.17
CA GLN A 31 18.84 12.73 1.00
C GLN A 31 20.15 12.11 1.47
N SER A 32 20.20 11.68 2.74
CA SER A 32 21.37 10.98 3.28
C SER A 32 21.40 9.49 2.93
N PHE A 33 20.34 9.01 2.28
CA PHE A 33 20.18 7.67 1.76
C PHE A 33 19.50 7.73 0.40
N GLU A 34 19.63 6.68 -0.39
CA GLU A 34 18.98 6.60 -1.69
C GLU A 34 17.45 6.65 -1.54
N PRO A 35 16.76 7.61 -2.17
CA PRO A 35 15.34 7.84 -1.95
C PRO A 35 14.47 6.91 -2.82
N VAL A 36 14.72 5.59 -2.75
CA VAL A 36 14.02 4.55 -3.52
C VAL A 36 12.49 4.69 -3.51
N PRO A 37 11.82 5.00 -2.38
CA PRO A 37 10.38 5.17 -2.38
C PRO A 37 9.86 6.29 -3.29
N LEU A 38 10.69 7.28 -3.67
CA LEU A 38 10.26 8.35 -4.56
C LEU A 38 10.18 7.92 -6.02
N TYR A 39 10.93 6.89 -6.44
CA TYR A 39 11.03 6.51 -7.85
C TYR A 39 9.69 6.01 -8.39
N SER A 40 9.09 5.01 -7.74
CA SER A 40 7.78 4.50 -8.16
C SER A 40 6.68 5.55 -8.00
N ASN A 41 6.63 6.23 -6.84
CA ASN A 41 5.59 7.23 -6.57
C ASN A 41 5.62 8.41 -7.56
N LEU A 42 6.80 8.85 -8.02
CA LEU A 42 6.90 9.95 -8.98
C LEU A 42 6.81 9.47 -10.44
N SER A 43 7.21 8.23 -10.73
CA SER A 43 6.94 7.59 -12.03
C SER A 43 5.44 7.54 -12.32
N ASP A 44 4.62 7.16 -11.33
CA ASP A 44 3.16 7.18 -11.42
C ASP A 44 2.58 8.59 -11.67
N LEU A 45 3.35 9.64 -11.37
CA LEU A 45 3.01 11.04 -11.61
C LEU A 45 3.63 11.61 -12.90
N GLY A 46 4.25 10.77 -13.73
CA GLY A 46 4.80 11.13 -15.03
C GLY A 46 6.20 11.72 -14.96
N PHE A 47 6.95 11.39 -13.91
CA PHE A 47 8.34 11.79 -13.76
C PHE A 47 9.29 10.65 -14.12
N GLU A 48 10.28 10.95 -14.93
CA GLU A 48 11.49 10.14 -15.03
C GLU A 48 12.49 10.59 -13.98
N HIS A 49 13.45 9.74 -13.63
CA HIS A 49 14.43 10.08 -12.62
C HIS A 49 15.85 9.63 -12.98
N LEU A 50 16.82 10.36 -12.43
CA LEU A 50 18.23 10.03 -12.43
C LEU A 50 18.74 10.18 -10.99
N THR A 51 19.51 9.22 -10.50
CA THR A 51 20.10 9.30 -9.15
C THR A 51 21.61 9.27 -9.20
N GLU A 52 22.23 10.17 -8.44
CA GLU A 52 23.67 10.23 -8.23
C GLU A 52 23.98 10.01 -6.74
N LYS A 53 24.88 9.07 -6.45
CA LYS A 53 25.50 8.94 -5.13
C LYS A 53 26.69 9.91 -5.06
N VAL A 54 26.53 11.01 -4.35
CA VAL A 54 27.56 12.06 -4.21
C VAL A 54 28.55 11.70 -3.09
N SER A 55 28.06 11.13 -1.99
CA SER A 55 28.89 10.60 -0.90
C SER A 55 28.12 9.52 -0.12
N ASP A 56 28.71 8.97 0.94
CA ASP A 56 28.00 8.02 1.81
C ASP A 56 26.78 8.62 2.52
N ASN A 57 26.75 9.94 2.69
CA ASN A 57 25.67 10.68 3.36
C ASN A 57 24.96 11.67 2.43
N GLU A 58 25.12 11.52 1.11
CA GLU A 58 24.46 12.40 0.13
C GLU A 58 24.13 11.66 -1.16
N TYR A 59 22.82 11.56 -1.43
CA TYR A 59 22.24 11.14 -2.69
C TYR A 59 21.47 12.32 -3.28
N ARG A 60 21.61 12.50 -4.59
CA ARG A 60 20.84 13.47 -5.37
C ARG A 60 20.00 12.72 -6.38
N ALA A 61 18.68 12.74 -6.19
CA ALA A 61 17.72 12.19 -7.13
C ALA A 61 17.06 13.34 -7.89
N TYR A 62 17.29 13.42 -9.19
CA TYR A 62 16.67 14.36 -10.10
C TYR A 62 15.42 13.73 -10.68
N PHE A 63 14.29 14.41 -10.60
CA PHE A 63 13.03 13.99 -11.18
C PHE A 63 12.62 15.01 -12.24
N TYR A 64 12.40 14.55 -13.47
CA TYR A 64 12.01 15.37 -14.61
C TYR A 64 10.63 14.95 -15.11
N ARG A 65 9.72 15.90 -15.26
CA ARG A 65 8.35 15.64 -15.71
C ARG A 65 8.29 15.56 -17.22
N THR A 66 8.15 14.34 -17.75
CA THR A 66 8.03 14.11 -19.19
C THR A 66 6.59 14.16 -19.70
N LYS A 67 5.60 14.03 -18.81
CA LYS A 67 4.17 14.05 -19.17
C LYS A 67 3.32 14.76 -18.10
N SER A 68 2.42 15.64 -18.53
CA SER A 68 1.33 16.21 -17.76
C SER A 68 0.27 15.14 -17.66
N ILE A 69 0.35 14.35 -16.60
CA ILE A 69 -0.78 13.50 -16.27
C ILE A 69 -1.80 14.42 -15.58
N GLY A 70 -2.81 14.88 -16.34
CA GLY A 70 -3.85 15.76 -15.85
C GLY A 70 -4.51 15.16 -14.62
N LYS A 71 -4.51 15.89 -13.49
CA LYS A 71 -4.97 15.49 -12.13
C LYS A 71 -5.19 13.98 -12.03
N THR A 72 -4.11 13.23 -12.15
CA THR A 72 -4.23 11.79 -12.04
C THR A 72 -4.42 11.55 -10.58
N THR A 73 -5.60 11.07 -10.26
CA THR A 73 -5.80 10.10 -9.20
C THR A 73 -4.80 8.97 -9.47
N ALA A 74 -3.51 9.18 -9.17
CA ALA A 74 -2.56 8.10 -9.03
C ALA A 74 -3.23 7.22 -8.00
N VAL A 75 -3.77 6.09 -8.45
CA VAL A 75 -4.69 5.31 -7.64
C VAL A 75 -3.82 4.67 -6.57
N LYS A 76 -3.67 5.38 -5.46
CA LYS A 76 -2.72 5.04 -4.42
C LYS A 76 -3.21 3.75 -3.81
N VAL A 77 -2.39 2.70 -3.87
CA VAL A 77 -2.69 1.43 -3.23
C VAL A 77 -3.15 1.73 -1.80
N PRO A 78 -4.39 1.36 -1.45
CA PRO A 78 -4.96 1.68 -0.17
C PRO A 78 -4.21 0.92 0.93
N LEU A 79 -4.23 1.46 2.14
CA LEU A 79 -3.64 0.79 3.31
C LEU A 79 -2.14 0.54 3.16
N HIS A 80 -1.40 1.53 2.61
CA HIS A 80 0.06 1.55 2.65
C HIS A 80 0.55 1.21 4.07
N PRO A 81 1.64 0.44 4.23
CA PRO A 81 2.10 -0.04 5.53
C PRO A 81 2.65 1.10 6.41
N ALA A 82 1.76 1.88 7.02
CA ALA A 82 2.08 2.99 7.91
C ALA A 82 2.96 2.55 9.09
N ALA A 83 2.84 1.29 9.51
CA ALA A 83 3.67 0.70 10.57
C ALA A 83 5.18 0.67 10.24
N LEU A 84 5.59 0.69 8.96
CA LEU A 84 7.02 0.78 8.60
C LEU A 84 7.65 2.09 9.11
N ALA A 85 6.86 3.17 9.18
CA ALA A 85 7.35 4.44 9.72
C ALA A 85 7.66 4.34 11.22
N ASN A 86 6.97 3.47 11.96
CA ASN A 86 7.24 3.24 13.38
C ASN A 86 8.53 2.44 13.60
N LEU A 87 8.91 1.55 12.68
CA LEU A 87 10.19 0.82 12.77
C LEU A 87 11.40 1.77 12.77
N GLY A 88 11.33 2.82 11.95
CA GLY A 88 12.36 3.87 11.92
C GLY A 88 12.44 4.71 13.21
N LYS A 89 11.36 4.77 14.00
CA LYS A 89 11.38 5.40 15.33
C LYS A 89 12.10 4.52 16.35
N THR A 90 11.98 3.20 16.23
CA THR A 90 12.71 2.24 17.08
C THR A 90 14.19 2.22 16.74
N ASP A 91 14.53 2.07 15.46
CA ASP A 91 15.90 2.09 14.98
C ASP A 91 15.95 2.50 13.49
N LYS A 92 16.85 3.43 13.16
CA LYS A 92 16.94 3.97 11.79
C LYS A 92 17.43 2.93 10.77
N ALA A 93 18.36 2.06 11.16
CA ALA A 93 18.86 1.01 10.29
C ALA A 93 17.77 -0.06 10.03
N LEU A 94 17.00 -0.41 11.07
CA LEU A 94 15.84 -1.30 10.96
C LEU A 94 14.79 -0.72 10.01
N GLY A 95 14.45 0.56 10.13
CA GLY A 95 13.52 1.23 9.21
C GLY A 95 13.99 1.17 7.75
N LYS A 96 15.30 1.39 7.51
CA LYS A 96 15.90 1.28 6.18
C LYS A 96 15.80 -0.15 5.63
N ILE A 97 16.20 -1.15 6.41
CA ILE A 97 16.16 -2.57 6.02
C ILE A 97 14.71 -2.99 5.73
N ALA A 98 13.77 -2.63 6.58
CA ALA A 98 12.36 -2.99 6.40
C ALA A 98 11.76 -2.34 5.14
N SER A 99 12.13 -1.09 4.84
CA SER A 99 11.75 -0.42 3.59
C SER A 99 12.30 -1.12 2.35
N GLN A 100 13.59 -1.47 2.35
CA GLN A 100 14.22 -2.22 1.26
C GLN A 100 13.60 -3.61 1.08
N PHE A 101 13.32 -4.31 2.18
CA PHE A 101 12.62 -5.59 2.14
C PHE A 101 11.22 -5.45 1.58
N TRP A 102 10.48 -4.40 1.94
CA TRP A 102 9.17 -4.12 1.37
C TRP A 102 9.24 -3.90 -0.15
N GLN A 103 10.21 -3.11 -0.63
CA GLN A 103 10.42 -2.90 -2.07
C GLN A 103 10.69 -4.23 -2.79
N LEU A 104 11.58 -5.06 -2.25
CA LEU A 104 11.92 -6.37 -2.81
C LEU A 104 10.69 -7.29 -2.96
N VAL A 105 9.78 -7.26 -1.98
CA VAL A 105 8.61 -8.16 -1.95
C VAL A 105 7.46 -7.61 -2.79
N TRP A 106 7.13 -6.33 -2.63
CA TRP A 106 5.88 -5.72 -3.09
C TRP A 106 6.03 -4.81 -4.30
N ASN A 107 7.24 -4.31 -4.59
CA ASN A 107 7.47 -3.37 -5.68
C ASN A 107 8.72 -3.76 -6.49
N LYS A 108 8.84 -5.05 -6.77
CA LYS A 108 9.88 -5.60 -7.66
C LYS A 108 9.54 -5.22 -9.10
N GLU A 109 10.52 -4.69 -9.85
CA GLU A 109 10.33 -4.20 -11.23
C GLU A 109 9.84 -5.28 -12.20
N ASP A 110 10.39 -6.49 -12.12
CA ASP A 110 9.98 -7.65 -12.93
C ASP A 110 9.55 -8.82 -12.03
N PRO A 111 8.31 -8.79 -11.50
CA PRO A 111 7.83 -9.81 -10.59
C PRO A 111 7.27 -11.00 -11.37
N ALA A 112 7.75 -12.20 -11.05
CA ALA A 112 7.24 -13.45 -11.63
C ALA A 112 5.78 -13.77 -11.23
N ILE A 113 5.26 -13.13 -10.17
CA ILE A 113 3.87 -13.26 -9.71
C ILE A 113 3.28 -11.85 -9.70
N ASP A 114 2.13 -11.69 -10.35
CA ASP A 114 1.45 -10.40 -10.44
C ASP A 114 0.95 -9.92 -9.07
N GLN A 115 0.67 -8.61 -8.98
CA GLN A 115 0.34 -7.96 -7.72
C GLN A 115 -0.99 -8.46 -7.10
N LYS A 116 -1.97 -8.77 -7.95
CA LYS A 116 -3.28 -9.28 -7.53
C LYS A 116 -3.12 -10.66 -6.88
N THR A 117 -2.36 -11.55 -7.52
CA THR A 117 -2.05 -12.89 -7.00
C THR A 117 -1.25 -12.82 -5.69
N LYS A 118 -0.25 -11.93 -5.59
CA LYS A 118 0.50 -11.72 -4.33
C LYS A 118 -0.42 -11.34 -3.17
N TYR A 119 -1.40 -10.46 -3.39
CA TYR A 119 -2.35 -10.08 -2.34
C TYR A 119 -3.24 -11.26 -1.92
N LEU A 120 -3.73 -12.08 -2.85
CA LEU A 120 -4.50 -13.28 -2.51
C LEU A 120 -3.68 -14.29 -1.69
N LEU A 121 -2.42 -14.54 -2.07
CA LEU A 121 -1.52 -15.41 -1.33
C LEU A 121 -1.21 -14.86 0.07
N SER A 122 -0.95 -13.56 0.18
CA SER A 122 -0.70 -12.91 1.47
C SER A 122 -1.95 -12.90 2.36
N LEU A 123 -3.13 -12.74 1.77
CA LEU A 123 -4.42 -12.85 2.45
C LEU A 123 -4.57 -14.26 3.02
N ALA A 124 -4.43 -15.30 2.19
CA ALA A 124 -4.56 -16.69 2.62
C ALA A 124 -3.55 -17.05 3.73
N ASN A 125 -2.30 -16.61 3.60
CA ASN A 125 -1.27 -16.81 4.61
C ASN A 125 -1.58 -16.06 5.93
N ALA A 126 -2.17 -14.87 5.86
CA ALA A 126 -2.60 -14.15 7.04
C ALA A 126 -3.77 -14.83 7.75
N VAL A 127 -4.73 -15.39 7.00
CA VAL A 127 -5.85 -16.19 7.54
C VAL A 127 -5.31 -17.46 8.21
N GLY A 128 -4.44 -18.22 7.55
CA GLY A 128 -3.82 -19.43 8.13
C GLY A 128 -3.04 -19.18 9.41
N ALA A 129 -2.56 -17.95 9.61
CA ALA A 129 -1.87 -17.52 10.83
C ALA A 129 -2.80 -16.87 11.88
N GLY A 130 -4.12 -16.85 11.69
CA GLY A 130 -5.08 -16.19 12.58
C GLY A 130 -4.96 -14.66 12.63
N ARG A 131 -4.20 -14.04 11.71
CA ARG A 131 -3.92 -12.60 11.68
C ARG A 131 -5.01 -11.84 10.90
N HIS A 132 -6.25 -11.92 11.37
CA HIS A 132 -7.42 -11.39 10.67
C HIS A 132 -7.31 -9.91 10.30
N ARG A 133 -6.72 -9.07 11.15
CA ARG A 133 -6.49 -7.66 10.82
C ARG A 133 -5.57 -7.49 9.61
N GLN A 134 -4.50 -8.26 9.51
CA GLN A 134 -3.64 -8.26 8.34
C GLN A 134 -4.39 -8.81 7.12
N ALA A 135 -5.13 -9.91 7.28
CA ALA A 135 -5.90 -10.51 6.20
C ALA A 135 -6.92 -9.51 5.62
N THR A 136 -7.61 -8.73 6.44
CA THR A 136 -8.53 -7.67 6.00
C THR A 136 -7.82 -6.65 5.11
N ARG A 137 -6.61 -6.22 5.48
CA ARG A 137 -5.84 -5.27 4.66
C ARG A 137 -5.46 -5.88 3.31
N GLU A 138 -5.03 -7.13 3.30
CA GLU A 138 -4.71 -7.84 2.06
C GLU A 138 -5.95 -8.02 1.19
N LEU A 139 -7.14 -8.27 1.77
CA LEU A 139 -8.41 -8.31 1.04
C LEU A 139 -8.75 -6.98 0.38
N VAL A 140 -8.63 -5.86 1.10
CA VAL A 140 -8.88 -4.53 0.53
C VAL A 140 -7.90 -4.22 -0.62
N LYS A 141 -6.61 -4.56 -0.47
CA LYS A 141 -5.61 -4.39 -1.53
C LYS A 141 -5.84 -5.33 -2.72
N ALA A 142 -6.26 -6.57 -2.48
CA ALA A 142 -6.58 -7.52 -3.53
C ALA A 142 -7.80 -7.04 -4.34
N TYR A 143 -8.85 -6.58 -3.64
CA TYR A 143 -10.01 -5.99 -4.29
C TYR A 143 -9.64 -4.72 -5.06
N PHE A 144 -8.80 -3.86 -4.50
CA PHE A 144 -8.25 -2.72 -5.23
C PHE A 144 -7.54 -3.13 -6.52
N ALA A 145 -6.74 -4.20 -6.49
CA ALA A 145 -6.02 -4.76 -7.63
C ALA A 145 -6.91 -5.55 -8.64
N GLY A 146 -8.24 -5.51 -8.48
CA GLY A 146 -9.16 -6.10 -9.46
C GLY A 146 -9.65 -7.51 -9.12
N VAL A 147 -9.50 -8.00 -7.88
CA VAL A 147 -10.15 -9.24 -7.44
C VAL A 147 -11.68 -9.09 -7.50
N THR A 148 -12.35 -10.11 -8.04
CA THR A 148 -13.80 -10.19 -8.18
C THR A 148 -14.45 -10.87 -6.98
N VAL A 149 -15.77 -10.72 -6.81
CA VAL A 149 -16.51 -11.48 -5.79
C VAL A 149 -16.41 -12.98 -6.03
N ASN A 150 -16.43 -13.44 -7.28
CA ASN A 150 -16.32 -14.86 -7.60
C ASN A 150 -14.98 -15.45 -7.15
N GLU A 151 -13.88 -14.73 -7.39
CA GLU A 151 -12.55 -15.14 -6.90
C GLU A 151 -12.48 -15.14 -5.36
N LEU A 152 -13.14 -14.19 -4.70
CA LEU A 152 -13.25 -14.20 -3.23
C LEU A 152 -14.11 -15.37 -2.74
N ASP A 153 -15.22 -15.67 -3.41
CA ASP A 153 -16.09 -16.80 -3.07
C ASP A 153 -15.31 -18.12 -3.08
N GLU A 154 -14.54 -18.37 -4.15
CA GLU A 154 -13.66 -19.54 -4.24
C GLU A 154 -12.60 -19.56 -3.13
N LEU A 155 -11.95 -18.42 -2.84
CA LEU A 155 -10.93 -18.35 -1.80
C LEU A 155 -11.50 -18.57 -0.39
N PHE A 156 -12.69 -18.03 -0.09
CA PHE A 156 -13.35 -18.26 1.19
C PHE A 156 -13.82 -19.71 1.33
N SER A 157 -14.26 -20.35 0.24
CA SER A 157 -14.51 -21.80 0.23
C SER A 157 -13.24 -22.61 0.53
N LEU A 158 -12.07 -22.19 0.02
CA LEU A 158 -10.79 -22.80 0.37
C LEU A 158 -10.44 -22.63 1.85
N PHE A 159 -10.81 -21.51 2.50
CA PHE A 159 -10.62 -21.35 3.95
C PHE A 159 -11.47 -22.33 4.75
N VAL A 160 -12.75 -22.48 4.36
CA VAL A 160 -13.65 -23.47 4.98
C VAL A 160 -13.08 -24.88 4.81
N TRP A 161 -12.59 -25.23 3.62
CA TRP A 161 -12.03 -26.55 3.35
C TRP A 161 -10.74 -26.81 4.14
N ASN A 162 -9.78 -25.89 4.07
CA ASN A 162 -8.45 -26.09 4.62
C ASN A 162 -8.38 -25.95 6.15
N GLN A 163 -9.29 -25.19 6.77
CA GLN A 163 -9.27 -24.94 8.22
C GLN A 163 -10.45 -25.58 8.96
N GLY A 164 -11.45 -26.07 8.21
CA GLY A 164 -12.63 -26.73 8.75
C GLY A 164 -13.80 -25.77 9.00
N ILE A 165 -15.02 -26.30 8.82
CA ILE A 165 -16.28 -25.55 8.96
C ILE A 165 -16.42 -24.96 10.38
N GLY A 166 -16.05 -25.70 11.42
CA GLY A 166 -16.14 -25.24 12.81
C GLY A 166 -15.27 -24.02 13.09
N HIS A 167 -14.01 -24.05 12.63
CA HIS A 167 -13.09 -22.92 12.76
C HIS A 167 -13.57 -21.72 11.94
N PHE A 168 -14.07 -21.96 10.72
CA PHE A 168 -14.63 -20.89 9.92
C PHE A 168 -15.80 -20.23 10.64
N ALA A 169 -16.75 -21.01 11.16
CA ALA A 169 -17.92 -20.48 11.83
C ALA A 169 -17.58 -19.72 13.12
N SER A 170 -16.62 -20.20 13.92
CA SER A 170 -16.27 -19.58 15.20
C SER A 170 -15.31 -18.40 15.08
N GLU A 171 -14.30 -18.49 14.21
CA GLU A 171 -13.23 -17.49 14.13
C GLU A 171 -13.40 -16.56 12.93
N ILE A 172 -13.49 -17.13 11.73
CA ILE A 172 -13.47 -16.35 10.50
C ILE A 172 -14.79 -15.61 10.30
N GLY A 173 -15.93 -16.28 10.55
CA GLY A 173 -17.28 -15.76 10.32
C GLY A 173 -17.63 -14.54 11.20
N HIS A 174 -16.96 -14.38 12.34
CA HIS A 174 -17.11 -13.23 13.23
C HIS A 174 -15.99 -12.19 13.08
N SER A 175 -15.03 -12.43 12.17
CA SER A 175 -13.87 -11.57 12.00
C SER A 175 -14.16 -10.29 11.19
N GLN A 176 -13.27 -9.31 11.34
CA GLN A 176 -13.25 -8.11 10.49
C GLN A 176 -13.03 -8.46 9.01
N LEU A 177 -12.30 -9.54 8.72
CA LEU A 177 -12.04 -10.00 7.36
C LEU A 177 -13.34 -10.42 6.67
N PHE A 178 -14.14 -11.27 7.33
CA PHE A 178 -15.40 -11.73 6.77
C PHE A 178 -16.40 -10.57 6.63
N SER A 179 -16.39 -9.63 7.57
CA SER A 179 -17.16 -8.39 7.47
C SER A 179 -16.81 -7.57 6.22
N ALA A 180 -15.52 -7.44 5.90
CA ALA A 180 -15.07 -6.73 4.69
C ALA A 180 -15.47 -7.47 3.39
N TYR A 181 -15.34 -8.80 3.37
CA TYR A 181 -15.81 -9.65 2.26
C TYR A 181 -17.31 -9.51 2.02
N GLN A 182 -18.13 -9.60 3.08
CA GLN A 182 -19.58 -9.44 3.00
C GLN A 182 -19.97 -8.03 2.51
N LEU A 183 -19.23 -6.99 2.94
CA LEU A 183 -19.45 -5.63 2.45
C LEU A 183 -19.23 -5.51 0.95
N ILE A 184 -18.13 -6.07 0.43
CA ILE A 184 -17.84 -6.09 -1.02
C ILE A 184 -18.96 -6.79 -1.77
N LYS A 185 -19.35 -7.98 -1.31
CA LYS A 185 -20.37 -8.81 -1.97
C LYS A 185 -21.71 -8.10 -2.00
N ARG A 186 -22.14 -7.52 -0.88
CA ARG A 186 -23.39 -6.77 -0.79
C ARG A 186 -23.41 -5.56 -1.71
N LEU A 187 -22.40 -4.69 -1.64
CA LEU A 187 -22.38 -3.46 -2.43
C LEU A 187 -22.28 -3.72 -3.93
N GLN A 188 -21.47 -4.70 -4.37
CA GLN A 188 -21.47 -5.08 -5.79
C GLN A 188 -22.81 -5.70 -6.22
N GLY A 189 -23.47 -6.48 -5.36
CA GLY A 189 -24.82 -6.99 -5.61
C GLY A 189 -25.86 -5.87 -5.74
N GLU A 190 -25.67 -4.75 -5.05
CA GLU A 190 -26.46 -3.51 -5.16
C GLU A 190 -26.11 -2.68 -6.42
N GLY A 191 -25.18 -3.13 -7.26
CA GLY A 191 -24.76 -2.44 -8.48
C GLY A 191 -23.80 -1.27 -8.23
N LYS A 192 -23.19 -1.17 -7.05
CA LYS A 192 -22.19 -0.13 -6.75
C LYS A 192 -20.92 -0.32 -7.57
N SER A 193 -20.38 0.80 -8.03
CA SER A 193 -19.09 0.83 -8.71
C SER A 193 -17.96 0.41 -7.77
N ARG A 194 -16.86 -0.09 -8.32
CA ARG A 194 -15.69 -0.51 -7.53
C ARG A 194 -15.16 0.63 -6.66
N ASP A 195 -15.18 1.86 -7.16
CA ASP A 195 -14.71 3.04 -6.42
C ASP A 195 -15.61 3.35 -5.21
N GLU A 196 -16.93 3.24 -5.35
CA GLU A 196 -17.87 3.39 -4.24
C GLU A 196 -17.64 2.30 -3.16
N VAL A 197 -17.39 1.06 -3.59
CA VAL A 197 -17.05 -0.04 -2.65
C VAL A 197 -15.72 0.24 -1.96
N MET A 198 -14.71 0.69 -2.71
CA MET A 198 -13.39 1.03 -2.17
C MET A 198 -13.46 2.15 -1.15
N ALA A 199 -14.28 3.19 -1.39
CA ALA A 199 -14.47 4.28 -0.45
C ALA A 199 -14.99 3.77 0.90
N GLN A 200 -16.02 2.91 0.89
CA GLN A 200 -16.57 2.32 2.12
C GLN A 200 -15.59 1.36 2.81
N LEU A 201 -14.79 0.61 2.03
CA LEU A 201 -13.76 -0.27 2.61
C LEU A 201 -12.67 0.53 3.32
N ILE A 202 -12.21 1.63 2.73
CA ILE A 202 -11.18 2.49 3.33
C ILE A 202 -11.72 3.16 4.59
N GLU A 203 -12.96 3.66 4.54
CA GLU A 203 -13.61 4.28 5.69
C GLU A 203 -13.74 3.29 6.87
N LYS A 204 -14.23 2.08 6.61
CA LYS A 204 -14.53 1.09 7.66
C LYS A 204 -13.34 0.25 8.10
N PHE A 205 -12.35 0.01 7.24
CA PHE A 205 -11.25 -0.91 7.51
C PHE A 205 -9.86 -0.27 7.33
N GLY A 206 -9.81 1.04 7.09
CA GLY A 206 -8.57 1.79 6.97
C GLY A 206 -8.08 2.42 8.27
N GLU A 207 -6.92 3.07 8.17
CA GLU A 207 -6.23 3.71 9.32
C GLU A 207 -7.02 4.88 9.94
N SER A 208 -8.00 5.42 9.21
CA SER A 208 -8.91 6.45 9.72
C SER A 208 -9.96 5.90 10.69
N ASN A 209 -10.19 4.57 10.69
CA ASN A 209 -11.07 3.95 11.67
C ASN A 209 -10.31 3.78 13.00
N PRO A 210 -10.76 4.40 14.11
CA PRO A 210 -10.13 4.26 15.43
C PRO A 210 -10.00 2.81 15.91
N ASP A 211 -10.95 1.95 15.55
CA ASP A 211 -10.97 0.53 15.94
C ASP A 211 -9.95 -0.32 15.15
N VAL A 212 -9.33 0.27 14.11
CA VAL A 212 -8.41 -0.41 13.19
C VAL A 212 -7.05 0.28 13.14
N SER A 213 -6.93 1.56 13.50
CA SER A 213 -5.70 2.35 13.41
C SER A 213 -4.51 1.71 14.16
N VAL A 214 -3.32 1.74 13.55
CA VAL A 214 -2.03 1.49 14.23
C VAL A 214 -1.29 2.78 14.62
N LEU A 215 -1.84 3.93 14.28
CA LEU A 215 -1.26 5.22 14.61
C LEU A 215 -1.76 5.61 16.00
N GLU A 216 -0.84 5.97 16.90
CA GLU A 216 -1.18 6.54 18.21
C GLU A 216 -2.10 7.76 17.99
N SER A 217 -3.21 7.80 18.73
CA SER A 217 -3.98 9.02 18.91
C SER A 217 -3.05 10.07 19.53
N GLN A 218 -2.83 11.17 18.82
CA GLN A 218 -2.10 12.33 19.35
C GLN A 218 -2.80 12.90 20.58
#